data_AF-A0A938UCJ5-F1
#
_entry.id   AF-A0A938UCJ5-F1
#
_cell.length_a   1.000
_cell.length_b   1.000
_cell.length_c   1.000
_cell.angle_alpha   90.00
_cell.angle_beta   90.00
_cell.angle_gamma   90.00
#
_symmetry.space_group_name_H-M   'P 1'
#
loop_
_entity.id
_entity.type
_entity.pdbx_description
1 polymer ?
#
loop_
_entity_poly.entity_id
_entity_poly.type
_entity_poly.pdbx_seq_one_letter_code
_entity_poly.pdbx_strand_id
1 'polypeptide(L)'
;MFRKGFLGVLALSLFSFLFYLSSAHSQKGTISKEEASCYQCHEEIKSLKVENKHGSLSCAKCHGKLAKHLKDPEKLPETNLELSLCGQCHASQYETYISVNLKSKAKVEKATTTSRSPTFDKLMTPHGFTKGHDEPRSHIFMLTDHYLVDRAYGGRFQLKSWRDITKDGKLWDVV
;
A
#
# COMPACT_ATOMS: atom_id res chain seq x y z
N MET A 1 -58.93 10.32 -1.79
CA MET A 1 -58.43 9.05 -2.37
C MET A 1 -56.89 8.91 -2.44
N PHE A 2 -56.08 9.89 -2.02
CA PHE A 2 -54.62 9.90 -2.25
C PHE A 2 -53.73 9.32 -1.13
N ARG A 3 -54.29 8.93 0.02
CA ARG A 3 -53.49 8.63 1.24
C ARG A 3 -53.05 7.16 1.35
N LYS A 4 -53.68 6.23 0.60
CA LYS A 4 -53.36 4.79 0.64
C LYS A 4 -52.21 4.39 -0.30
N GLY A 5 -52.02 5.11 -1.41
CA GLY A 5 -50.93 4.84 -2.37
C GLY A 5 -49.54 5.26 -1.85
N PHE A 6 -49.46 6.36 -1.10
CA PHE A 6 -48.20 6.88 -0.58
C PHE A 6 -47.58 5.99 0.52
N LEU A 7 -48.43 5.35 1.34
CA LEU A 7 -47.98 4.39 2.36
C LEU A 7 -47.40 3.10 1.74
N GLY A 8 -47.95 2.65 0.62
CA GLY A 8 -47.47 1.45 -0.09
C GLY A 8 -46.07 1.66 -0.70
N VAL A 9 -45.82 2.84 -1.29
CA VAL A 9 -44.53 3.18 -1.89
C VAL A 9 -43.44 3.34 -0.82
N LEU A 10 -43.76 3.93 0.33
CA LEU A 10 -42.86 4.02 1.49
C LEU A 10 -42.53 2.66 2.11
N ALA A 11 -43.50 1.73 2.16
CA ALA A 11 -43.27 0.39 2.68
C ALA A 11 -42.38 -0.45 1.75
N LEU A 12 -42.54 -0.32 0.43
CA LEU A 12 -41.71 -0.99 -0.57
C LEU A 12 -40.27 -0.48 -0.57
N SER A 13 -40.05 0.83 -0.46
CA SER A 13 -38.70 1.40 -0.37
C SER A 13 -37.98 1.03 0.93
N LEU A 14 -38.71 0.92 2.05
CA LEU A 14 -38.17 0.44 3.32
C LEU A 14 -37.78 -1.04 3.26
N PHE A 15 -38.57 -1.88 2.58
CA PHE A 15 -38.26 -3.30 2.36
C PHE A 15 -37.05 -3.50 1.44
N SER A 16 -36.91 -2.71 0.38
CA SER A 16 -35.74 -2.72 -0.49
C SER A 16 -34.47 -2.26 0.25
N PHE A 17 -34.59 -1.29 1.15
CA PHE A 17 -33.48 -0.83 1.99
C PHE A 17 -33.04 -1.88 3.02
N LEU A 18 -34.00 -2.59 3.63
CA LEU A 18 -33.74 -3.70 4.54
C LEU A 18 -33.07 -4.90 3.83
N PHE A 19 -33.49 -5.22 2.60
CA PHE A 19 -32.81 -6.25 1.79
C PHE A 19 -31.38 -5.86 1.40
N TYR A 20 -31.15 -4.57 1.07
CA TYR A 20 -29.80 -4.05 0.81
C TYR A 20 -28.88 -4.17 2.04
N LEU A 21 -29.41 -3.88 3.23
CA LEU A 21 -28.67 -4.03 4.50
C LEU A 21 -28.38 -5.50 4.85
N SER A 22 -29.30 -6.43 4.55
CA SER A 22 -29.07 -7.86 4.77
C SER A 22 -28.04 -8.46 3.81
N SER A 23 -27.91 -7.92 2.59
CA SER A 23 -26.88 -8.41 1.66
C SER A 23 -25.45 -7.95 2.02
N ALA A 24 -25.31 -7.02 2.98
CA ALA A 24 -24.01 -6.60 3.51
C ALA A 24 -23.47 -7.52 4.63
N HIS A 25 -24.15 -8.64 4.93
CA HIS A 25 -23.60 -9.64 5.83
C HIS A 25 -22.50 -10.43 5.09
N SER A 26 -21.25 -10.06 5.37
CA SER A 26 -20.06 -10.81 5.01
C SER A 26 -20.24 -12.28 5.37
N GLN A 27 -20.32 -13.17 4.37
CA GLN A 27 -20.31 -14.60 4.63
C GLN A 27 -19.04 -14.94 5.41
N LYS A 28 -19.19 -15.51 6.60
CA LYS A 28 -18.07 -16.05 7.39
C LYS A 28 -17.52 -17.22 6.59
N GLY A 29 -16.45 -16.99 5.83
CA GLY A 29 -15.83 -18.00 5.00
C GLY A 29 -15.37 -19.17 5.86
N THR A 30 -15.84 -20.37 5.54
CA THR A 30 -15.37 -21.61 6.15
C THR A 30 -13.89 -21.79 5.82
N ILE A 31 -13.06 -22.04 6.84
CA ILE A 31 -11.62 -22.29 6.65
C ILE A 31 -11.46 -23.51 5.75
N SER A 32 -10.74 -23.35 4.63
CA SER A 32 -10.48 -24.47 3.73
C SER A 32 -9.61 -25.53 4.39
N LYS A 33 -9.75 -26.79 3.97
CA LYS A 33 -8.93 -27.90 4.50
C LYS A 33 -7.44 -27.66 4.24
N GLU A 34 -7.10 -27.06 3.10
CA GLU A 34 -5.73 -26.62 2.80
C GLU A 34 -5.22 -25.56 3.79
N GLU A 35 -6.01 -24.54 4.15
CA GLU A 35 -5.58 -23.52 5.13
C GLU A 35 -5.43 -24.08 6.54
N ALA A 36 -6.28 -25.05 6.93
CA ALA A 36 -6.17 -25.69 8.23
C ALA A 36 -4.82 -26.37 8.44
N SER A 37 -4.17 -26.85 7.37
CA SER A 37 -2.83 -27.45 7.44
C SER A 37 -1.74 -26.42 7.81
N CYS A 38 -1.86 -25.17 7.34
CA CYS A 38 -0.90 -24.12 7.64
C CYS A 38 -0.87 -23.78 9.14
N TYR A 39 -2.03 -23.82 9.78
CA TYR A 39 -2.19 -23.47 11.19
C TYR A 39 -1.69 -24.56 12.15
N GLN A 40 -1.31 -25.75 11.66
CA GLN A 40 -0.66 -26.76 12.50
C GLN A 40 0.73 -26.32 12.98
N CYS A 41 1.39 -25.43 12.23
CA CYS A 41 2.69 -24.85 12.59
C CYS A 41 2.64 -23.34 12.87
N HIS A 42 1.63 -22.62 12.36
CA HIS A 42 1.51 -21.15 12.49
C HIS A 42 0.32 -20.71 13.34
N GLU A 43 0.33 -21.06 14.64
CA GLU A 43 -0.78 -20.74 15.56
C GLU A 43 -0.93 -19.22 15.79
N GLU A 44 0.16 -18.46 15.79
CA GLU A 44 0.08 -16.99 15.88
C GLU A 44 -0.61 -16.36 14.67
N ILE A 45 -0.32 -16.84 13.45
CA ILE A 45 -0.97 -16.34 12.23
C ILE A 45 -2.46 -16.70 12.25
N LYS A 46 -2.82 -17.89 12.73
CA LYS A 46 -4.21 -18.29 12.91
C LYS A 46 -4.97 -17.33 13.82
N SER A 47 -4.39 -16.99 14.98
CA SER A 47 -5.03 -16.08 15.95
C SER A 47 -5.19 -14.66 15.38
N LEU A 48 -4.24 -14.22 14.54
CA LEU A 48 -4.31 -12.93 13.85
C LEU A 48 -5.26 -12.93 12.64
N LYS A 49 -5.50 -14.07 11.99
CA LYS A 49 -6.28 -14.12 10.74
C LYS A 49 -7.73 -14.55 10.93
N VAL A 50 -7.97 -15.68 11.59
CA VAL A 50 -9.24 -16.43 11.49
C VAL A 50 -10.47 -15.60 11.90
N GLU A 51 -10.37 -14.83 12.97
CA GLU A 51 -11.48 -14.01 13.49
C GLU A 51 -11.44 -12.54 13.00
N ASN A 52 -10.55 -12.20 12.06
CA ASN A 52 -10.39 -10.85 11.54
C ASN A 52 -10.99 -10.66 10.14
N LYS A 53 -10.99 -9.42 9.65
CA LYS A 53 -11.62 -9.04 8.36
C LYS A 53 -11.02 -9.73 7.13
N HIS A 54 -9.79 -10.24 7.23
CA HIS A 54 -9.15 -11.05 6.18
C HIS A 54 -9.23 -12.56 6.46
N GLY A 55 -10.04 -13.00 7.43
CA GLY A 55 -10.18 -14.41 7.80
C GLY A 55 -10.59 -15.31 6.63
N SER A 56 -11.43 -14.78 5.72
CA SER A 56 -11.90 -15.48 4.52
C SER A 56 -10.92 -15.47 3.34
N LEU A 57 -9.83 -14.70 3.38
CA LEU A 57 -8.85 -14.68 2.30
C LEU A 57 -7.95 -15.91 2.37
N SER A 58 -7.80 -16.63 1.27
CA SER A 58 -6.84 -17.75 1.21
C SER A 58 -5.41 -17.27 1.43
N CYS A 59 -4.59 -18.07 2.16
CA CYS A 59 -3.14 -17.86 2.26
C CYS A 59 -2.48 -17.68 0.88
N ALA A 60 -2.95 -18.40 -0.14
CA ALA A 60 -2.44 -18.35 -1.51
C ALA A 60 -2.69 -17.01 -2.21
N LYS A 61 -3.51 -16.13 -1.64
CA LYS A 61 -3.71 -14.76 -2.16
C LYS A 61 -2.41 -13.98 -2.10
N CYS A 62 -1.63 -14.13 -1.03
CA CYS A 62 -0.38 -13.41 -0.80
C CYS A 62 0.86 -14.30 -0.84
N HIS A 63 0.71 -15.59 -0.56
CA HIS A 63 1.82 -16.53 -0.49
C HIS A 63 1.90 -17.47 -1.69
N GLY A 64 3.10 -17.62 -2.25
CA GLY A 64 3.43 -18.56 -3.30
C GLY A 64 4.29 -19.72 -2.80
N LYS A 65 4.50 -20.73 -3.65
CA LYS A 65 5.35 -21.91 -3.36
C LYS A 65 4.96 -22.72 -2.11
N LEU A 66 3.71 -22.59 -1.64
CA LEU A 66 3.19 -23.25 -0.44
C LEU A 66 3.36 -24.77 -0.45
N ALA A 67 3.13 -25.44 -1.58
CA ALA A 67 3.30 -26.89 -1.67
C ALA A 67 4.75 -27.37 -1.46
N LYS A 68 5.76 -26.52 -1.76
CA LYS A 68 7.16 -26.83 -1.47
C LYS A 68 7.44 -26.66 0.03
N HIS A 69 6.93 -25.58 0.62
CA HIS A 69 7.04 -25.31 2.06
C HIS A 69 6.38 -26.39 2.92
N LEU A 70 5.20 -26.89 2.51
CA LEU A 70 4.51 -27.97 3.23
C LEU A 70 5.28 -29.30 3.22
N LYS A 71 6.15 -29.53 2.23
CA LYS A 71 7.00 -30.74 2.15
C LYS A 71 8.31 -30.58 2.90
N ASP A 72 8.82 -29.36 2.95
CA ASP A 72 10.10 -29.01 3.56
C ASP A 72 9.97 -27.60 4.17
N PRO A 73 9.79 -27.49 5.49
CA PRO A 73 9.63 -26.20 6.18
C PRO A 73 10.79 -25.22 5.96
N GLU A 74 11.99 -25.72 5.66
CA GLU A 74 13.17 -24.90 5.33
C GLU A 74 13.03 -24.20 3.97
N LYS A 75 12.15 -24.68 3.08
CA LYS A 75 11.77 -23.99 1.85
C LYS A 75 10.74 -22.92 2.18
N LEU A 76 11.23 -21.73 2.51
CA LEU A 76 10.39 -20.58 2.80
C LEU A 76 9.38 -20.34 1.65
N PRO A 77 8.10 -20.07 1.99
CA PRO A 77 7.13 -19.67 0.99
C PRO A 77 7.50 -18.30 0.42
N GLU A 78 7.06 -18.03 -0.79
CA GLU A 78 7.17 -16.70 -1.36
C GLU A 78 6.07 -15.82 -0.76
N THR A 79 6.37 -14.56 -0.48
CA THR A 79 5.40 -13.59 0.02
C THR A 79 5.38 -12.39 -0.92
N ASN A 80 4.23 -12.11 -1.51
CA ASN A 80 4.06 -10.97 -2.39
C ASN A 80 3.86 -9.69 -1.56
N LEU A 81 4.79 -8.75 -1.72
CA LEU A 81 4.82 -7.47 -1.01
C LEU A 81 4.38 -6.29 -1.90
N GLU A 82 3.94 -6.55 -3.12
CA GLU A 82 3.49 -5.51 -4.04
C GLU A 82 2.18 -4.88 -3.55
N LEU A 83 2.12 -3.54 -3.49
CA LEU A 83 0.93 -2.83 -3.05
C LEU A 83 -0.30 -3.11 -3.94
N SER A 84 -0.06 -3.40 -5.22
CA SER A 84 -1.11 -3.73 -6.18
C SER A 84 -1.89 -5.00 -5.79
N LEU A 85 -1.29 -5.89 -5.00
CA LEU A 85 -1.98 -7.07 -4.47
C LEU A 85 -3.18 -6.67 -3.61
N CYS A 86 -2.97 -5.72 -2.69
CA CYS A 86 -4.03 -5.16 -1.85
C CYS A 86 -5.02 -4.36 -2.71
N GLY A 87 -4.54 -3.64 -3.73
CA GLY A 87 -5.34 -2.86 -4.67
C GLY A 87 -6.37 -3.66 -5.45
N GLN A 88 -6.18 -4.98 -5.62
CA GLN A 88 -7.18 -5.85 -6.27
C GLN A 88 -8.53 -5.89 -5.52
N CYS A 89 -8.51 -5.72 -4.19
CA CYS A 89 -9.71 -5.65 -3.36
C CYS A 89 -9.96 -4.25 -2.77
N HIS A 90 -8.92 -3.42 -2.70
CA HIS A 90 -8.92 -2.07 -2.09
C HIS A 90 -8.47 -1.02 -3.11
N ALA A 91 -9.16 -0.97 -4.26
CA ALA A 91 -8.77 -0.12 -5.39
C ALA A 91 -8.70 1.36 -5.01
N SER A 92 -9.69 1.89 -4.28
CA SER A 92 -9.71 3.31 -3.90
C SER A 92 -8.57 3.69 -2.96
N GLN A 93 -8.23 2.84 -1.99
CA GLN A 93 -7.08 3.06 -1.11
C GLN A 93 -5.76 2.98 -1.89
N TYR A 94 -5.64 2.04 -2.82
CA TYR A 94 -4.45 1.90 -3.65
C TYR A 94 -4.26 3.10 -4.58
N GLU A 95 -5.29 3.47 -5.33
CA GLU A 95 -5.26 4.58 -6.30
C GLU A 95 -4.96 5.92 -5.61
N THR A 96 -5.58 6.18 -4.45
CA THR A 96 -5.29 7.40 -3.70
C THR A 96 -3.87 7.42 -3.15
N TYR A 97 -3.34 6.27 -2.70
CA TYR A 97 -1.98 6.15 -2.21
C TYR A 97 -0.92 6.40 -3.29
N ILE A 98 -1.09 5.82 -4.48
CA ILE A 98 -0.11 5.96 -5.58
C ILE A 98 -0.21 7.30 -6.32
N SER A 99 -1.25 8.10 -6.05
CA SER A 99 -1.47 9.37 -6.72
C SER A 99 -0.33 10.38 -6.48
N VAL A 100 0.07 11.08 -7.54
CA VAL A 100 1.16 12.05 -7.50
C VAL A 100 0.61 13.47 -7.37
N ASN A 101 1.01 14.16 -6.30
CA ASN A 101 0.78 15.60 -6.15
C ASN A 101 1.89 16.38 -6.86
N LEU A 102 1.66 16.77 -8.11
CA LEU A 102 2.63 17.52 -8.92
C LEU A 102 2.96 18.92 -8.38
N LYS A 103 2.19 19.45 -7.41
CA LYS A 103 2.55 20.69 -6.72
C LYS A 103 3.73 20.49 -5.77
N SER A 104 3.90 19.28 -5.24
CA SER A 104 5.07 18.88 -4.46
C SER A 104 6.19 18.45 -5.41
N LYS A 105 7.01 19.43 -5.81
CA LYS A 105 8.05 19.25 -6.82
C LYS A 105 9.18 18.34 -6.31
N ALA A 106 9.82 17.62 -7.23
CA ALA A 106 11.02 16.83 -6.93
C ALA A 106 12.25 17.73 -6.78
N LYS A 107 13.21 17.28 -5.96
CA LYS A 107 14.54 17.90 -5.78
C LYS A 107 14.54 19.40 -5.48
N VAL A 108 13.67 19.83 -4.56
CA VAL A 108 13.66 21.21 -4.07
C VAL A 108 14.58 21.31 -2.85
N GLU A 109 15.81 21.77 -3.05
CA GLU A 109 16.81 21.89 -1.98
C GLU A 109 16.36 22.88 -0.89
N LYS A 110 16.44 22.42 0.37
CA LYS A 110 16.02 23.21 1.54
C LYS A 110 17.01 24.31 1.91
N ALA A 111 18.28 24.14 1.58
CA ALA A 111 19.36 25.11 1.80
C ALA A 111 19.34 26.27 0.79
N THR A 112 18.16 26.74 0.39
CA THR A 112 17.97 27.85 -0.56
C THR A 112 17.21 29.01 0.09
N THR A 113 17.36 30.22 -0.46
CA THR A 113 16.70 31.44 0.06
C THR A 113 15.18 31.38 -0.01
N THR A 114 14.62 30.51 -0.86
CA THR A 114 13.19 30.37 -1.10
C THR A 114 12.56 29.14 -0.44
N SER A 115 13.37 28.27 0.18
CA SER A 115 12.89 27.06 0.86
C SER A 115 13.00 27.22 2.38
N ARG A 116 13.18 26.11 3.10
CA ARG A 116 12.95 26.03 4.54
C ARG A 116 14.08 26.58 5.39
N SER A 117 15.31 26.58 4.91
CA SER A 117 16.46 26.95 5.74
C SER A 117 17.59 27.59 4.90
N PRO A 118 17.53 28.90 4.63
CA PRO A 118 18.48 29.60 3.78
C PRO A 118 19.96 29.52 4.21
N THR A 119 20.23 29.32 5.50
CA THR A 119 21.59 29.24 6.07
C THR A 119 21.94 27.84 6.55
N PHE A 120 21.20 26.81 6.12
CA PHE A 120 21.33 25.43 6.58
C PHE A 120 22.77 24.91 6.54
N ASP A 121 23.49 25.14 5.43
CA ASP A 121 24.85 24.63 5.26
C ASP A 121 25.81 25.20 6.30
N LYS A 122 25.69 26.49 6.63
CA LYS A 122 26.51 27.13 7.66
C LYS A 122 26.21 26.54 9.05
N LEU A 123 24.95 26.23 9.33
CA LEU A 123 24.53 25.70 10.63
C LEU A 123 24.83 24.21 10.80
N MET A 124 24.85 23.45 9.70
CA MET A 124 24.91 22.00 9.73
C MET A 124 26.26 21.43 9.31
N THR A 125 27.19 22.23 8.81
CA THR A 125 28.55 21.75 8.48
C THR A 125 29.23 21.19 9.75
N PRO A 126 29.79 19.96 9.72
CA PRO A 126 30.08 19.11 8.54
C PRO A 126 29.08 17.96 8.29
N HIS A 127 27.86 18.02 8.80
CA HIS A 127 26.87 16.94 8.68
C HIS A 127 26.52 16.61 7.22
N GLY A 128 26.29 15.33 6.92
CA GLY A 128 26.03 14.84 5.55
C GLY A 128 24.79 15.42 4.87
N PHE A 129 23.86 16.01 5.63
CA PHE A 129 22.69 16.69 5.06
C PHE A 129 23.08 17.93 4.23
N THR A 130 24.27 18.50 4.45
CA THR A 130 24.84 19.57 3.61
C THR A 130 25.21 19.09 2.19
N LYS A 131 25.11 17.79 1.89
CA LYS A 131 25.32 17.23 0.54
C LYS A 131 24.05 17.17 -0.30
N GLY A 132 22.87 17.28 0.32
CA GLY A 132 21.58 17.27 -0.38
C GLY A 132 20.45 16.97 0.58
N HIS A 133 19.54 17.92 0.77
CA HIS A 133 18.40 17.82 1.66
C HIS A 133 17.14 18.44 1.03
N ASP A 134 16.60 17.70 0.06
CA ASP A 134 15.40 18.10 -0.66
C ASP A 134 14.12 18.09 0.22
N GLU A 135 13.15 18.93 -0.12
CA GLU A 135 11.78 18.87 0.41
C GLU A 135 11.09 17.54 0.04
N PRO A 136 10.16 17.05 0.87
CA PRO A 136 9.44 15.81 0.58
C PRO A 136 8.45 15.97 -0.58
N ARG A 137 8.21 14.86 -1.29
CA ARG A 137 7.15 14.72 -2.31
C ARG A 137 6.28 13.48 -2.06
N SER A 138 5.39 13.15 -3.01
CA SER A 138 4.47 12.01 -2.90
C SER A 138 5.16 10.69 -2.50
N HIS A 139 4.50 9.91 -1.65
CA HIS A 139 5.03 8.68 -1.05
C HIS A 139 5.54 7.64 -2.05
N ILE A 140 4.93 7.57 -3.24
CA ILE A 140 5.33 6.62 -4.28
C ILE A 140 6.81 6.74 -4.68
N PHE A 141 7.44 7.90 -4.42
CA PHE A 141 8.84 8.15 -4.72
C PHE A 141 9.80 7.92 -3.55
N MET A 142 9.32 7.57 -2.35
CA MET A 142 10.15 7.56 -1.14
C MET A 142 11.42 6.69 -1.28
N LEU A 143 11.27 5.52 -1.90
CA LEU A 143 12.37 4.58 -2.08
C LEU A 143 13.31 5.09 -3.18
N THR A 144 12.76 5.55 -4.31
CA THR A 144 13.54 6.13 -5.40
C THR A 144 14.36 7.34 -4.92
N ASP A 145 13.75 8.28 -4.21
CA ASP A 145 14.43 9.47 -3.69
C ASP A 145 15.48 9.14 -2.63
N HIS A 146 15.22 8.13 -1.79
CA HIS A 146 16.21 7.66 -0.84
C HIS A 146 17.49 7.17 -1.53
N TYR A 147 17.35 6.50 -2.67
CA TYR A 147 18.48 6.01 -3.46
C TYR A 147 19.17 7.11 -4.27
N LEU A 148 18.39 8.06 -4.80
CA LEU A 148 18.90 9.13 -5.67
C LEU A 148 19.52 10.30 -4.90
N VAL A 149 19.19 10.50 -3.63
CA VAL A 149 19.67 11.67 -2.90
C VAL A 149 21.18 11.63 -2.69
N ASP A 150 21.85 12.73 -3.00
CA ASP A 150 23.31 12.85 -3.11
C ASP A 150 24.05 12.43 -1.83
N ARG A 151 23.40 12.62 -0.67
CA ARG A 151 23.96 12.26 0.65
C ARG A 151 23.90 10.77 0.99
N ALA A 152 23.17 9.93 0.25
CA ALA A 152 22.90 8.56 0.65
C ALA A 152 23.96 7.57 0.12
N TYR A 153 24.16 7.53 -1.20
CA TYR A 153 24.97 6.50 -1.85
C TYR A 153 26.09 7.06 -2.74
N GLY A 154 26.53 8.31 -2.48
CA GLY A 154 27.62 8.95 -3.22
C GLY A 154 27.35 9.06 -4.73
N GLY A 155 26.08 9.19 -5.12
CA GLY A 155 25.67 9.25 -6.52
C GLY A 155 25.69 7.91 -7.28
N ARG A 156 25.91 6.77 -6.61
CA ARG A 156 25.95 5.43 -7.25
C ARG A 156 24.68 5.09 -8.02
N PHE A 157 23.53 5.46 -7.48
CA PHE A 157 22.22 5.20 -8.07
C PHE A 157 21.71 6.48 -8.72
N GLN A 158 21.36 6.38 -10.00
CA GLN A 158 20.86 7.48 -10.82
C GLN A 158 19.67 7.01 -11.63
N LEU A 159 18.78 7.93 -12.00
CA LEU A 159 17.72 7.59 -12.94
C LEU A 159 18.31 7.20 -14.29
N LYS A 160 17.72 6.20 -14.95
CA LYS A 160 18.03 5.84 -16.35
C LYS A 160 17.87 7.04 -17.29
N SER A 161 16.91 7.91 -17.00
CA SER A 161 16.74 9.21 -17.64
C SER A 161 16.19 10.23 -16.65
N TRP A 162 16.75 11.45 -16.64
CA TRP A 162 16.21 12.54 -15.83
C TRP A 162 14.81 13.01 -16.26
N ARG A 163 14.36 12.63 -17.46
CA ARG A 163 12.96 12.84 -17.89
C ARG A 163 11.97 12.01 -17.08
N ASP A 164 12.45 10.94 -16.46
CA ASP A 164 11.65 10.00 -15.66
C ASP A 164 11.59 10.42 -14.18
N ILE A 165 11.95 11.66 -13.82
CA ILE A 165 11.95 12.13 -12.42
C ILE A 165 10.57 12.00 -11.75
N THR A 166 9.48 12.07 -12.52
CA THR A 166 8.10 11.85 -12.05
C THR A 166 7.52 10.49 -12.41
N LYS A 167 8.31 9.60 -13.02
CA LYS A 167 7.86 8.26 -13.37
C LYS A 167 7.77 7.41 -12.11
N ASP A 168 6.58 6.90 -11.83
CA ASP A 168 6.33 5.94 -10.76
C ASP A 168 6.65 4.51 -11.21
N GLY A 169 6.75 3.60 -10.25
CA GLY A 169 7.05 2.18 -10.50
C GLY A 169 8.06 1.61 -9.51
N LYS A 170 8.56 0.41 -9.80
CA LYS A 170 9.59 -0.23 -8.97
C LYS A 170 10.92 0.50 -9.14
N LEU A 171 11.68 0.58 -8.05
CA LEU A 171 12.98 1.27 -8.01
C LEU A 171 13.88 0.91 -9.20
N TRP A 172 14.10 -0.38 -9.44
CA TRP A 172 15.02 -0.88 -10.46
C TRP A 172 14.50 -0.75 -11.90
N ASP A 173 13.23 -0.38 -12.07
CA ASP A 173 12.68 -0.07 -13.40
C ASP A 173 13.06 1.36 -13.81
N VAL A 174 13.30 2.26 -12.85
CA VAL A 174 13.59 3.69 -13.07
C VAL A 174 15.03 4.11 -12.79
N VAL A 175 15.72 3.42 -11.86
CA VAL A 175 17.14 3.57 -11.52
C VAL A 175 17.98 2.57 -12.30
#